data_AF-A0A6M0H1E1-F1
#
_entry.id   AF-A0A6M0H1E1-F1
#
_cell.length_a   1.000
_cell.length_b   1.000
_cell.length_c   1.000
_cell.angle_alpha   90.00
_cell.angle_beta   90.00
_cell.angle_gamma   90.00
#
_symmetry.space_group_name_H-M   'P 1'
#
loop_
_entity.id
_entity.type
_entity.pdbx_description
1 polymer ?
#
loop_
_entity_poly.entity_id
_entity_poly.type
_entity_poly.pdbx_seq_one_letter_code
_entity_poly.pdbx_strand_id
1 'polypeptide(L)'
;MKNKKTNWILVIILIILSIIILGCIIALKSMKGDVVATYLTKDSYKYAPIEFRENVYFPVGGGFPEANRTEPLGSLSRNKGGLLARIVFDEPIVGEKNDEEFTDLEVYQGYSMKYTKANKVEKDNSVKEGLEKYSKYMLYKGNISDENEMEKVLIDKEIVLQLEKLFGEIKYNIDDFSKYDEIYYVYAEPKVYIGTIFYIDKKLYYGNMNNLIEGDLYDKIMNLIEK
;
A
#
# COMPACT_ATOMS: atom_id res chain seq x y z
N MET A 1 52.86 24.82 14.87
CA MET A 1 51.75 25.73 15.27
C MET A 1 50.60 25.88 14.26
N LYS A 2 50.73 25.47 12.98
CA LYS A 2 49.64 25.57 11.99
C LYS A 2 48.46 24.60 12.25
N ASN A 3 48.68 23.40 12.79
CA ASN A 3 47.61 22.40 12.99
C ASN A 3 46.54 22.77 14.04
N LYS A 4 46.88 23.56 15.08
CA LYS A 4 45.88 23.89 16.13
C LYS A 4 44.79 24.85 15.64
N LYS A 5 45.12 25.86 14.81
CA LYS A 5 44.13 26.81 14.27
C LYS A 5 43.23 26.15 13.22
N THR A 6 43.78 25.30 12.36
CA THR A 6 43.01 24.53 11.38
C THR A 6 41.99 23.59 12.06
N ASN A 7 42.37 22.97 13.18
CA ASN A 7 41.46 22.12 13.96
C ASN A 7 40.28 22.90 14.56
N TRP A 8 40.48 24.14 15.04
CA TRP A 8 39.37 24.96 15.56
C TRP A 8 38.42 25.45 14.46
N ILE A 9 38.95 25.78 13.29
CA ILE A 9 38.12 26.15 12.13
C ILE A 9 37.26 24.96 11.71
N LEU A 10 37.83 23.75 11.66
CA LEU A 10 37.08 22.51 11.39
C LEU A 10 35.98 22.26 12.42
N VAL A 11 36.26 22.46 13.72
CA VAL A 11 35.27 22.32 14.79
C VAL A 11 34.12 23.31 14.62
N ILE A 12 34.42 24.59 14.32
CA ILE A 12 33.38 25.62 14.10
C ILE A 12 32.53 25.26 12.86
N ILE A 13 33.15 24.81 11.77
CA ILE A 13 32.43 24.36 10.57
C ILE A 13 31.50 23.18 10.89
N LEU A 14 31.97 22.20 11.67
CA LEU A 14 31.15 21.06 12.11
C LEU A 14 29.97 21.51 12.98
N ILE A 15 30.16 22.47 13.88
CA ILE A 15 29.07 23.03 14.71
C ILE A 15 28.03 23.70 13.81
N ILE A 16 28.45 24.55 12.87
CA ILE A 16 27.53 25.23 11.95
C ILE A 16 26.75 24.21 11.10
N LEU A 17 27.44 23.20 10.55
CA LEU A 17 26.81 22.10 9.80
C LEU A 17 25.79 21.35 10.67
N SER A 18 26.11 21.05 11.92
CA SER A 18 25.19 20.35 12.82
C SER A 18 23.91 21.14 13.10
N ILE A 19 24.01 22.48 13.24
CA ILE A 19 22.86 23.36 13.44
C ILE A 19 21.98 23.38 12.18
N ILE A 20 22.59 23.49 10.99
CA ILE A 20 21.86 23.47 9.72
C ILE A 20 21.13 22.14 9.54
N ILE A 21 21.81 21.01 9.76
CA ILE A 21 21.23 19.67 9.66
C ILE A 21 20.04 19.53 10.63
N LEU A 22 20.20 19.98 11.87
CA LEU A 22 19.11 19.92 12.86
C LEU A 22 17.92 20.79 12.45
N GLY A 23 18.17 22.01 11.92
CA GLY A 23 17.13 22.87 11.38
C GLY A 23 16.37 22.24 10.21
N CYS A 24 17.09 21.61 9.28
CA CYS A 24 16.48 20.86 8.17
C CYS A 24 15.63 19.68 8.67
N ILE A 25 16.10 18.93 9.66
CA ILE A 25 15.35 17.81 10.27
C ILE A 25 14.04 18.30 10.88
N ILE A 26 14.07 19.39 11.65
CA ILE A 26 12.88 19.97 12.29
C ILE A 26 11.88 20.44 11.24
N ALA A 27 12.35 21.14 10.20
CA ALA A 27 11.49 21.61 9.10
C ALA A 27 10.83 20.45 8.36
N LEU A 28 11.59 19.41 8.01
CA LEU A 28 11.06 18.21 7.34
C LEU A 28 10.01 17.49 8.21
N LYS A 29 10.27 17.33 9.50
CA LYS A 29 9.29 16.73 10.43
C LYS A 29 8.02 17.56 10.51
N SER A 30 8.13 18.89 10.59
CA SER A 30 6.97 19.79 10.63
C SER A 30 6.13 19.72 9.35
N MET A 31 6.74 19.46 8.19
CA MET A 31 6.02 19.36 6.93
C MET A 31 5.30 18.01 6.77
N LYS A 32 5.91 16.91 7.21
CA LYS A 32 5.35 15.56 7.06
C LYS A 32 4.34 15.19 8.16
N GLY A 33 4.39 15.86 9.30
CA GLY A 33 3.55 15.52 10.45
C GLY A 33 3.96 14.19 11.10
N ASP A 34 3.12 13.70 12.00
CA ASP A 34 3.33 12.41 12.64
C ASP A 34 3.07 11.25 11.66
N VAL A 35 3.64 10.08 11.96
CA VAL A 35 3.34 8.86 11.21
C VAL A 35 1.96 8.37 11.64
N VAL A 36 1.05 8.30 10.69
CA VAL A 36 -0.36 7.93 10.90
C VAL A 36 -0.77 6.71 10.10
N ALA A 37 0.08 6.25 9.17
CA ALA A 37 -0.15 5.04 8.39
C ALA A 37 1.13 4.21 8.22
N THR A 38 0.95 2.92 7.96
CA THR A 38 2.05 1.99 7.66
C THR A 38 1.69 1.02 6.55
N TYR A 39 2.69 0.57 5.79
CA TYR A 39 2.49 -0.54 4.86
C TYR A 39 2.18 -1.84 5.60
N LEU A 40 1.18 -2.56 5.09
CA LEU A 40 0.72 -3.83 5.66
C LEU A 40 1.58 -5.01 5.23
N THR A 41 2.19 -4.96 4.06
CA THR A 41 3.02 -6.06 3.54
C THR A 41 4.45 -6.01 4.08
N LYS A 42 5.02 -7.20 4.35
CA LYS A 42 6.39 -7.37 4.86
C LYS A 42 7.43 -6.69 3.95
N ASP A 43 7.17 -6.69 2.66
CA ASP A 43 8.09 -6.16 1.66
C ASP A 43 8.02 -4.62 1.56
N SER A 44 6.94 -4.02 2.11
CA SER A 44 6.69 -2.57 2.05
C SER A 44 6.83 -2.03 0.62
N TYR A 45 6.36 -2.81 -0.35
CA TYR A 45 6.41 -2.43 -1.76
C TYR A 45 5.68 -1.11 -1.98
N LYS A 46 6.18 -0.37 -2.96
CA LYS A 46 5.49 0.84 -3.41
C LYS A 46 4.09 0.43 -3.88
N TYR A 47 3.09 1.14 -3.37
CA TYR A 47 1.66 0.87 -3.63
C TYR A 47 1.12 -0.43 -3.03
N ALA A 48 1.79 -1.04 -2.05
CA ALA A 48 1.15 -2.08 -1.25
C ALA A 48 0.01 -1.52 -0.39
N PRO A 49 -0.95 -2.35 0.06
CA PRO A 49 -1.99 -1.95 1.00
C PRO A 49 -1.41 -1.30 2.25
N ILE A 50 -2.13 -0.34 2.79
CA ILE A 50 -1.73 0.41 3.98
C ILE A 50 -2.77 0.29 5.08
N GLU A 51 -2.30 0.44 6.31
CA GLU A 51 -3.11 0.65 7.48
C GLU A 51 -3.20 2.14 7.77
N PHE A 52 -4.41 2.67 7.94
CA PHE A 52 -4.65 4.00 8.48
C PHE A 52 -5.87 3.95 9.41
N ARG A 53 -5.72 4.44 10.66
CA ARG A 53 -6.78 4.42 11.69
C ARG A 53 -7.51 3.07 11.78
N GLU A 54 -6.76 1.98 11.96
CA GLU A 54 -7.30 0.61 12.10
C GLU A 54 -8.11 0.11 10.88
N ASN A 55 -7.98 0.76 9.73
CA ASN A 55 -8.62 0.36 8.48
C ASN A 55 -7.57 -0.02 7.44
N VAL A 56 -7.91 -1.01 6.61
CA VAL A 56 -7.13 -1.40 5.44
C VAL A 56 -7.52 -0.52 4.26
N TYR A 57 -6.52 -0.03 3.53
CA TYR A 57 -6.71 0.70 2.29
C TYR A 57 -5.94 0.05 1.15
N PHE A 58 -6.57 -0.02 -0.01
CA PHE A 58 -5.97 -0.55 -1.23
C PHE A 58 -5.61 0.56 -2.22
N PRO A 59 -4.51 0.41 -2.96
CA PRO A 59 -4.19 1.32 -4.06
C PRO A 59 -5.26 1.23 -5.16
N VAL A 60 -5.77 2.37 -5.61
CA VAL A 60 -6.75 2.45 -6.71
C VAL A 60 -6.33 3.45 -7.77
N GLY A 61 -6.76 3.22 -9.01
CA GLY A 61 -6.66 4.21 -10.08
C GLY A 61 -7.78 5.27 -9.99
N GLY A 62 -7.56 6.47 -10.52
CA GLY A 62 -8.62 7.47 -10.67
C GLY A 62 -8.24 8.90 -10.29
N GLY A 63 -9.26 9.77 -10.20
CA GLY A 63 -9.18 11.17 -9.72
C GLY A 63 -9.23 11.26 -8.18
N PHE A 64 -8.70 12.36 -7.62
CA PHE A 64 -8.75 12.68 -6.17
C PHE A 64 -9.07 14.17 -6.09
N PRO A 65 -9.75 14.65 -5.03
CA PRO A 65 -10.10 16.05 -4.91
C PRO A 65 -8.90 16.98 -5.03
N GLU A 66 -9.14 18.18 -5.56
CA GLU A 66 -8.11 19.22 -5.66
C GLU A 66 -7.59 19.66 -4.29
N ALA A 67 -6.38 20.23 -4.26
CA ALA A 67 -5.68 20.60 -3.02
C ALA A 67 -6.45 21.55 -2.09
N ASN A 68 -7.36 22.38 -2.62
CA ASN A 68 -8.21 23.26 -1.80
C ASN A 68 -9.25 22.48 -0.97
N ARG A 69 -9.58 21.25 -1.37
CA ARG A 69 -10.51 20.33 -0.72
C ARG A 69 -9.83 19.25 0.12
N THR A 70 -8.50 19.22 0.17
CA THR A 70 -7.75 18.21 0.92
C THR A 70 -7.07 18.80 2.15
N GLU A 71 -6.85 17.96 3.16
CA GLU A 71 -6.11 18.32 4.36
C GLU A 71 -4.97 17.33 4.65
N PRO A 72 -3.85 17.81 5.21
CA PRO A 72 -2.76 16.94 5.63
C PRO A 72 -3.18 16.11 6.83
N LEU A 73 -2.94 14.80 6.76
CA LEU A 73 -3.26 13.86 7.83
C LEU A 73 -2.02 13.39 8.60
N GLY A 74 -0.84 13.51 7.98
CA GLY A 74 0.42 13.04 8.53
C GLY A 74 1.24 12.35 7.45
N SER A 75 1.95 11.28 7.83
CA SER A 75 2.80 10.53 6.92
C SER A 75 2.64 9.01 7.00
N LEU A 76 2.93 8.35 5.88
CA LEU A 76 3.01 6.91 5.71
C LEU A 76 4.46 6.48 5.92
N SER A 77 4.69 5.53 6.81
CA SER A 77 6.03 5.01 7.05
C SER A 77 6.25 3.64 6.39
N ARG A 78 7.46 3.46 5.85
CA ARG A 78 7.99 2.15 5.49
C ARG A 78 8.57 1.53 6.76
N ASN A 79 7.99 0.43 7.21
CA ASN A 79 8.09 -0.16 8.56
C ASN A 79 9.51 -0.60 9.03
N LYS A 80 10.61 -0.08 8.47
CA LYS A 80 11.98 -0.60 8.64
C LYS A 80 13.07 0.45 8.89
N GLY A 81 12.73 1.72 9.10
CA GLY A 81 13.70 2.82 9.22
C GLY A 81 13.90 3.36 10.65
N GLY A 82 15.15 3.69 11.02
CA GLY A 82 15.44 4.54 12.17
C GLY A 82 14.94 5.98 11.98
N LEU A 83 15.02 6.83 13.02
CA LEU A 83 14.47 8.20 13.01
C LEU A 83 14.85 9.03 11.77
N LEU A 84 16.11 8.96 11.33
CA LEU A 84 16.60 9.69 10.14
C LEU A 84 15.98 9.15 8.84
N ALA A 85 15.82 7.84 8.72
CA ALA A 85 15.18 7.24 7.56
C ALA A 85 13.71 7.67 7.47
N ARG A 86 13.00 7.72 8.61
CA ARG A 86 11.62 8.20 8.69
C ARG A 86 11.48 9.65 8.21
N ILE A 87 12.34 10.55 8.69
CA ILE A 87 12.34 11.95 8.26
C ILE A 87 12.52 12.09 6.74
N VAL A 88 13.38 11.28 6.12
CA VAL A 88 13.70 11.38 4.68
C VAL A 88 12.65 10.66 3.82
N PHE A 89 12.23 9.45 4.22
CA PHE A 89 11.48 8.53 3.37
C PHE A 89 9.99 8.41 3.71
N ASP A 90 9.53 8.94 4.84
CA ASP A 90 8.09 8.92 5.14
C ASP A 90 7.31 9.80 4.16
N GLU A 91 6.15 9.33 3.75
CA GLU A 91 5.42 9.80 2.57
C GLU A 91 4.22 10.65 3.05
N PRO A 92 4.03 11.92 2.65
CA PRO A 92 2.88 12.71 3.10
C PRO A 92 1.55 12.08 2.68
N ILE A 93 0.57 12.11 3.58
CA ILE A 93 -0.81 11.64 3.34
C ILE A 93 -1.76 12.82 3.47
N VAL A 94 -2.71 12.90 2.54
CA VAL A 94 -3.83 13.82 2.60
C VAL A 94 -5.15 13.07 2.49
N GLY A 95 -6.20 13.62 3.11
CA GLY A 95 -7.58 13.18 2.96
C GLY A 95 -8.47 14.32 2.50
N GLU A 96 -9.73 14.04 2.21
CA GLU A 96 -10.73 15.07 1.89
C GLU A 96 -11.25 15.75 3.17
N LYS A 97 -11.26 17.09 3.19
CA LYS A 97 -11.60 17.91 4.38
C LYS A 97 -12.97 17.65 5.01
N ASN A 98 -13.94 17.22 4.19
CA ASN A 98 -15.33 17.03 4.63
C ASN A 98 -15.70 15.54 4.72
N ASP A 99 -14.73 14.65 4.54
CA ASP A 99 -14.91 13.21 4.67
C ASP A 99 -14.39 12.77 6.03
N GLU A 100 -15.26 12.80 7.05
CA GLU A 100 -14.91 12.42 8.42
C GLU A 100 -14.46 10.95 8.53
N GLU A 101 -14.93 10.11 7.59
CA GLU A 101 -14.57 8.70 7.51
C GLU A 101 -13.22 8.48 6.83
N PHE A 102 -12.66 9.49 6.17
CA PHE A 102 -11.43 9.39 5.37
C PHE A 102 -11.46 8.17 4.44
N THR A 103 -12.53 8.09 3.66
CA THR A 103 -12.83 7.00 2.75
C THR A 103 -11.75 6.84 1.68
N ASP A 104 -11.27 7.97 1.16
CA ASP A 104 -10.23 8.04 0.16
C ASP A 104 -9.03 8.86 0.69
N LEU A 105 -7.82 8.41 0.38
CA LEU A 105 -6.55 9.01 0.77
C LEU A 105 -5.67 9.20 -0.46
N GLU A 106 -4.80 10.21 -0.43
CA GLU A 106 -3.73 10.37 -1.40
C GLU A 106 -2.37 10.44 -0.70
N VAL A 107 -1.42 9.64 -1.19
CA VAL A 107 -0.06 9.54 -0.66
C VAL A 107 0.90 10.10 -1.70
N TYR A 108 1.73 11.08 -1.32
CA TYR A 108 2.66 11.74 -2.24
C TYR A 108 4.03 11.08 -2.25
N GLN A 109 4.39 10.46 -3.38
CA GLN A 109 5.54 9.55 -3.52
C GLN A 109 6.38 9.77 -4.78
N GLY A 110 6.75 11.02 -5.03
CA GLY A 110 7.26 11.49 -6.34
C GLY A 110 6.16 11.53 -7.42
N TYR A 111 5.28 10.52 -7.42
CA TYR A 111 3.95 10.51 -8.01
C TYR A 111 2.92 10.26 -6.92
N SER A 112 1.74 10.86 -7.03
CA SER A 112 0.66 10.61 -6.07
C SER A 112 0.01 9.25 -6.32
N MET A 113 -0.27 8.53 -5.24
CA MET A 113 -1.04 7.28 -5.28
C MET A 113 -2.28 7.42 -4.42
N LYS A 114 -3.40 6.94 -4.95
CA LYS A 114 -4.69 6.99 -4.29
C LYS A 114 -4.96 5.67 -3.60
N TYR A 115 -5.56 5.77 -2.45
CA TYR A 115 -5.92 4.65 -1.61
C TYR A 115 -7.37 4.79 -1.21
N THR A 116 -8.12 3.71 -1.32
CA THR A 116 -9.54 3.68 -0.91
C THR A 116 -9.71 2.63 0.17
N LYS A 117 -10.53 2.96 1.17
CA LYS A 117 -10.85 2.07 2.29
C LYS A 117 -11.42 0.76 1.75
N ALA A 118 -10.93 -0.38 2.23
CA ALA A 118 -11.24 -1.70 1.69
C ALA A 118 -12.74 -1.99 1.62
N ASN A 119 -13.48 -1.61 2.68
CA ASN A 119 -14.94 -1.78 2.70
C ASN A 119 -15.68 -1.02 1.60
N LYS A 120 -15.13 0.10 1.10
CA LYS A 120 -15.69 0.83 -0.03
C LYS A 120 -15.30 0.15 -1.33
N VAL A 121 -14.05 -0.27 -1.50
CA VAL A 121 -13.61 -0.98 -2.72
C VAL A 121 -14.47 -2.20 -3.00
N GLU A 122 -14.84 -2.95 -1.96
CA GLU A 122 -15.69 -4.14 -2.05
C GLU A 122 -17.18 -3.80 -2.26
N LYS A 123 -17.68 -2.69 -1.70
CA LYS A 123 -19.12 -2.31 -1.70
C LYS A 123 -19.53 -1.38 -2.82
N ASP A 124 -18.68 -0.43 -3.19
CA ASP A 124 -18.94 0.38 -4.36
C ASP A 124 -19.00 -0.58 -5.54
N ASN A 125 -19.82 -0.27 -6.54
CA ASN A 125 -20.00 -1.11 -7.71
C ASN A 125 -18.70 -1.36 -8.50
N SER A 126 -17.49 -1.08 -7.97
CA SER A 126 -16.18 -1.34 -8.53
C SER A 126 -15.92 -2.82 -8.78
N VAL A 127 -16.17 -3.72 -7.82
CA VAL A 127 -16.03 -5.17 -8.04
C VAL A 127 -17.05 -5.64 -9.07
N LYS A 128 -18.31 -5.24 -8.90
CA LYS A 128 -19.40 -5.61 -9.81
C LYS A 128 -19.19 -5.07 -11.23
N GLU A 129 -18.81 -3.80 -11.39
CA GLU A 129 -18.43 -3.17 -12.66
C GLU A 129 -17.20 -3.87 -13.23
N GLY A 130 -16.22 -4.20 -12.38
CA GLY A 130 -15.08 -5.06 -12.66
C GLY A 130 -15.49 -6.33 -13.41
N LEU A 131 -16.43 -7.06 -12.79
CA LEU A 131 -16.98 -8.33 -13.27
C LEU A 131 -17.87 -8.16 -14.51
N GLU A 132 -18.63 -7.08 -14.62
CA GLU A 132 -19.59 -6.87 -15.72
C GLU A 132 -18.91 -6.33 -16.98
N LYS A 133 -18.03 -5.34 -16.83
CA LYS A 133 -17.45 -4.54 -17.92
C LYS A 133 -16.19 -5.15 -18.51
N TYR A 134 -15.41 -5.87 -17.71
CA TYR A 134 -14.10 -6.36 -18.12
C TYR A 134 -14.08 -7.89 -18.31
N SER A 135 -13.26 -8.31 -19.26
CA SER A 135 -13.10 -9.72 -19.66
C SER A 135 -11.74 -10.30 -19.30
N LYS A 136 -10.78 -9.46 -18.90
CA LYS A 136 -9.41 -9.86 -18.61
C LYS A 136 -9.09 -9.60 -17.14
N TYR A 137 -8.59 -10.64 -16.48
CA TYR A 137 -8.28 -10.62 -15.06
C TYR A 137 -6.86 -11.11 -14.86
N MET A 138 -6.20 -10.56 -13.84
CA MET A 138 -4.81 -10.87 -13.53
C MET A 138 -4.63 -11.10 -12.04
N LEU A 139 -3.76 -12.04 -11.70
CA LEU A 139 -3.11 -12.12 -10.41
C LEU A 139 -1.79 -11.36 -10.48
N TYR A 140 -1.60 -10.45 -9.54
CA TYR A 140 -0.43 -9.62 -9.41
C TYR A 140 0.33 -9.96 -8.14
N LYS A 141 1.64 -10.20 -8.24
CA LYS A 141 2.55 -10.41 -7.11
C LYS A 141 3.78 -9.51 -7.24
N GLY A 142 4.31 -9.08 -6.11
CA GLY A 142 5.48 -8.20 -6.05
C GLY A 142 5.12 -6.71 -6.11
N ASN A 143 6.03 -5.90 -6.64
CA ASN A 143 5.90 -4.46 -6.62
C ASN A 143 4.98 -3.96 -7.74
N ILE A 144 3.72 -3.66 -7.41
CA ILE A 144 2.68 -3.24 -8.37
C ILE A 144 3.08 -1.97 -9.15
N SER A 145 4.03 -1.18 -8.61
CA SER A 145 4.53 0.05 -9.24
C SER A 145 5.59 -0.17 -10.33
N ASP A 146 6.28 -1.32 -10.32
CA ASP A 146 7.41 -1.59 -11.20
C ASP A 146 7.10 -2.85 -12.02
N GLU A 147 6.91 -2.69 -13.33
CA GLU A 147 6.57 -3.80 -14.21
C GLU A 147 7.67 -4.88 -14.29
N ASN A 148 8.91 -4.55 -13.95
CA ASN A 148 10.02 -5.50 -13.94
C ASN A 148 10.07 -6.35 -12.66
N GLU A 149 9.45 -5.86 -11.59
CA GLU A 149 9.36 -6.53 -10.27
C GLU A 149 7.96 -7.12 -10.01
N MET A 150 7.06 -7.01 -10.99
CA MET A 150 5.68 -7.43 -10.90
C MET A 150 5.45 -8.69 -11.71
N GLU A 151 5.20 -9.79 -11.01
CA GLU A 151 4.71 -11.03 -11.62
C GLU A 151 3.22 -10.87 -11.96
N LYS A 152 2.86 -11.23 -13.20
CA LYS A 152 1.51 -11.10 -13.74
C LYS A 152 1.06 -12.45 -14.28
N VAL A 153 0.02 -13.03 -13.70
CA VAL A 153 -0.56 -14.29 -14.17
C VAL A 153 -1.99 -14.03 -14.65
N LEU A 154 -2.28 -14.39 -15.89
CA LEU A 154 -3.64 -14.32 -16.42
C LEU A 154 -4.53 -15.33 -15.70
N ILE A 155 -5.67 -14.87 -15.21
CA ILE A 155 -6.64 -15.73 -14.53
C ILE A 155 -7.99 -15.69 -15.27
N ASP A 156 -8.63 -16.85 -15.35
CA ASP A 156 -9.92 -16.97 -16.01
C ASP A 156 -11.00 -16.25 -15.21
N LYS A 157 -11.90 -15.55 -15.93
CA LYS A 157 -13.07 -14.88 -15.33
C LYS A 157 -13.91 -15.84 -14.48
N GLU A 158 -14.00 -17.10 -14.87
CA GLU A 158 -14.74 -18.13 -14.12
C GLU A 158 -14.18 -18.31 -12.69
N ILE A 159 -12.87 -18.28 -12.51
CA ILE A 159 -12.23 -18.42 -11.20
C ILE A 159 -12.60 -17.22 -10.32
N VAL A 160 -12.53 -16.01 -10.87
CA VAL A 160 -12.91 -14.78 -10.15
C VAL A 160 -14.40 -14.83 -9.75
N LEU A 161 -15.28 -15.22 -10.67
CA LEU A 161 -16.71 -15.38 -10.37
C LEU A 161 -16.98 -16.44 -9.29
N GLN A 162 -16.18 -17.50 -9.21
CA GLN A 162 -16.31 -18.52 -8.16
C GLN A 162 -15.85 -18.00 -6.80
N LEU A 163 -14.74 -17.25 -6.74
CA LEU A 163 -14.28 -16.60 -5.52
C LEU A 163 -15.37 -15.65 -4.98
N GLU A 164 -15.90 -14.78 -5.84
CA GLU A 164 -16.95 -13.83 -5.49
C GLU A 164 -18.26 -14.52 -5.07
N LYS A 165 -18.63 -15.63 -5.71
CA LYS A 165 -19.82 -16.41 -5.35
C LYS A 165 -19.67 -17.10 -3.98
N LEU A 166 -18.48 -17.57 -3.65
CA LEU A 166 -18.22 -18.32 -2.42
C LEU A 166 -18.05 -17.40 -1.21
N PHE A 167 -17.34 -16.30 -1.38
CA PHE A 167 -16.90 -15.46 -0.27
C PHE A 167 -17.62 -14.10 -0.22
N GLY A 168 -18.06 -13.58 -1.36
CA GLY A 168 -18.74 -12.29 -1.45
C GLY A 168 -17.93 -11.15 -0.86
N GLU A 169 -18.62 -10.21 -0.20
CA GLU A 169 -18.00 -9.04 0.42
C GLU A 169 -17.01 -9.43 1.53
N ILE A 170 -15.75 -9.05 1.36
CA ILE A 170 -14.68 -9.42 2.28
C ILE A 170 -14.45 -8.33 3.32
N LYS A 171 -14.48 -8.74 4.59
CA LYS A 171 -13.86 -7.94 5.67
C LYS A 171 -12.37 -8.30 5.79
N TYR A 172 -11.50 -7.36 5.44
CA TYR A 172 -10.05 -7.50 5.60
C TYR A 172 -9.64 -7.25 7.04
N ASN A 173 -8.77 -8.11 7.58
CA ASN A 173 -8.14 -7.91 8.88
C ASN A 173 -6.68 -7.49 8.68
N ILE A 174 -6.24 -6.45 9.38
CA ILE A 174 -4.86 -5.94 9.34
C ILE A 174 -3.84 -7.05 9.63
N ASP A 175 -4.11 -7.85 10.66
CA ASP A 175 -3.22 -8.93 11.11
C ASP A 175 -2.95 -9.98 10.03
N ASP A 176 -3.86 -10.15 9.08
CA ASP A 176 -3.73 -11.18 8.04
C ASP A 176 -2.57 -10.85 7.08
N PHE A 177 -2.32 -9.56 6.85
CA PHE A 177 -1.20 -9.09 6.03
C PHE A 177 0.17 -9.28 6.68
N SER A 178 0.23 -9.70 7.95
CA SER A 178 1.51 -10.03 8.60
C SER A 178 1.88 -11.51 8.52
N LYS A 179 0.94 -12.39 8.16
CA LYS A 179 1.12 -13.86 8.26
C LYS A 179 0.96 -14.56 6.91
N TYR A 180 1.57 -14.00 5.87
CA TYR A 180 1.62 -14.63 4.55
C TYR A 180 3.03 -15.12 4.19
N ASP A 181 3.07 -16.20 3.40
CA ASP A 181 4.25 -16.60 2.64
C ASP A 181 4.28 -15.82 1.32
N GLU A 182 3.14 -15.78 0.62
CA GLU A 182 2.94 -14.96 -0.59
C GLU A 182 1.57 -14.28 -0.60
N ILE A 183 1.48 -13.17 -1.33
CA ILE A 183 0.24 -12.41 -1.51
C ILE A 183 0.04 -12.10 -2.99
N TYR A 184 -1.17 -12.35 -3.47
CA TYR A 184 -1.59 -12.13 -4.84
C TYR A 184 -2.77 -11.17 -4.86
N TYR A 185 -2.70 -10.12 -5.67
CA TYR A 185 -3.81 -9.19 -5.87
C TYR A 185 -4.58 -9.54 -7.14
N VAL A 186 -5.90 -9.68 -7.01
CA VAL A 186 -6.81 -9.93 -8.12
C VAL A 186 -7.27 -8.60 -8.69
N TYR A 187 -7.04 -8.38 -9.97
CA TYR A 187 -7.46 -7.17 -10.67
C TYR A 187 -8.17 -7.50 -11.98
N ALA A 188 -9.18 -6.71 -12.33
CA ALA A 188 -9.75 -6.65 -13.67
C ALA A 188 -9.04 -5.54 -14.48
N GLU A 189 -8.66 -5.80 -15.73
CA GLU A 189 -7.94 -4.82 -16.55
C GLU A 189 -8.87 -3.73 -17.11
N PRO A 190 -8.56 -2.42 -16.99
CA PRO A 190 -7.26 -1.83 -16.65
C PRO A 190 -7.13 -1.43 -15.16
N LYS A 191 -6.83 -2.41 -14.29
CA LYS A 191 -6.50 -2.27 -12.86
C LYS A 191 -7.63 -1.81 -11.94
N VAL A 192 -8.82 -2.36 -12.11
CA VAL A 192 -9.86 -2.34 -11.07
C VAL A 192 -9.56 -3.45 -10.06
N TYR A 193 -9.30 -3.08 -8.81
CA TYR A 193 -9.07 -4.06 -7.74
C TYR A 193 -10.32 -4.90 -7.52
N ILE A 194 -10.14 -6.22 -7.39
CA ILE A 194 -11.21 -7.18 -7.14
C ILE A 194 -11.05 -7.80 -5.76
N GLY A 195 -9.85 -8.24 -5.40
CA GLY A 195 -9.63 -8.93 -4.15
C GLY A 195 -8.16 -9.28 -3.92
N THR A 196 -7.88 -9.99 -2.83
CA THR A 196 -6.54 -10.46 -2.48
C THR A 196 -6.58 -11.93 -2.15
N ILE A 197 -5.56 -12.69 -2.55
CA ILE A 197 -5.36 -14.08 -2.16
C ILE A 197 -4.07 -14.16 -1.33
N PHE A 198 -4.18 -14.72 -0.12
CA PHE A 198 -3.03 -15.03 0.73
C PHE A 198 -2.65 -16.50 0.56
N TYR A 199 -1.36 -16.76 0.37
CA TYR A 199 -0.79 -18.10 0.40
C TYR A 199 0.00 -18.30 1.69
N ILE A 200 -0.38 -19.32 2.46
CA ILE A 200 0.13 -19.58 3.81
C ILE A 200 0.19 -21.08 4.04
N ASP A 201 1.35 -21.66 4.35
CA ASP A 201 1.49 -23.07 4.70
C ASP A 201 0.80 -24.01 3.68
N LYS A 202 1.00 -23.73 2.38
CA LYS A 202 0.39 -24.44 1.24
C LYS A 202 -1.12 -24.30 1.10
N LYS A 203 -1.74 -23.35 1.79
CA LYS A 203 -3.17 -23.05 1.69
C LYS A 203 -3.39 -21.68 1.07
N LEU A 204 -4.50 -21.53 0.34
CA LEU A 204 -4.92 -20.26 -0.25
C LEU A 204 -6.14 -19.72 0.50
N TYR A 205 -6.14 -18.42 0.76
CA TYR A 205 -7.21 -17.72 1.47
C TYR A 205 -7.65 -16.47 0.71
N TYR A 206 -8.94 -16.27 0.49
CA TYR A 206 -9.45 -15.11 -0.23
C TYR A 206 -9.81 -13.96 0.70
N GLY A 207 -8.97 -12.92 0.69
CA GLY A 207 -9.19 -11.64 1.35
C GLY A 207 -9.01 -11.63 2.88
N ASN A 208 -9.29 -12.73 3.57
CA ASN A 208 -8.90 -12.93 4.97
C ASN A 208 -8.68 -14.42 5.28
N MET A 209 -8.03 -14.72 6.41
CA MET A 209 -7.65 -16.11 6.77
C MET A 209 -8.83 -17.02 7.17
N ASN A 210 -10.06 -16.50 7.25
CA ASN A 210 -11.25 -17.34 7.47
C ASN A 210 -11.82 -17.89 6.16
N ASN A 211 -11.44 -17.30 5.02
CA ASN A 211 -11.96 -17.62 3.70
C ASN A 211 -11.03 -18.60 2.97
N LEU A 212 -10.93 -19.82 3.48
CA LEU A 212 -10.10 -20.86 2.90
C LEU A 212 -10.63 -21.28 1.52
N ILE A 213 -9.74 -21.27 0.51
CA ILE A 213 -10.02 -21.77 -0.84
C ILE A 213 -9.64 -23.26 -0.88
N GLU A 214 -10.60 -24.13 -1.22
CA GLU A 214 -10.41 -25.59 -1.25
C GLU A 214 -10.95 -26.23 -2.54
N GLY A 215 -10.64 -27.52 -2.74
CA GLY A 215 -11.15 -28.33 -3.85
C GLY A 215 -10.70 -27.86 -5.23
N ASP A 216 -11.55 -28.05 -6.23
CA ASP A 216 -11.26 -27.71 -7.63
C ASP A 216 -10.81 -26.26 -7.84
N LEU A 217 -11.30 -25.32 -7.02
CA LEU A 217 -10.93 -23.91 -7.11
C LEU A 217 -9.48 -23.68 -6.67
N TYR A 218 -9.06 -24.34 -5.59
CA TYR A 218 -7.67 -24.33 -5.13
C TYR A 218 -6.76 -24.89 -6.22
N ASP A 219 -7.09 -26.07 -6.77
CA ASP A 219 -6.27 -26.71 -7.80
C ASP A 219 -6.14 -25.85 -9.06
N LYS A 220 -7.23 -25.20 -9.49
CA LYS A 220 -7.21 -24.26 -10.63
C LYS A 220 -6.25 -23.10 -10.40
N ILE A 221 -6.25 -22.50 -9.20
CA ILE A 221 -5.37 -21.36 -8.89
C ILE A 221 -3.92 -21.81 -8.75
N MET A 222 -3.65 -22.90 -8.03
CA MET A 222 -2.29 -23.43 -7.85
C MET A 222 -1.63 -23.78 -9.20
N ASN A 223 -2.38 -24.39 -10.12
CA ASN A 223 -1.91 -24.70 -11.49
C ASN A 223 -1.56 -23.46 -12.32
N LEU A 224 -2.00 -22.27 -11.93
CA LEU A 224 -1.65 -21.01 -12.58
C LEU A 224 -0.39 -20.39 -11.98
N ILE A 225 -0.22 -20.48 -10.66
CA ILE A 225 0.87 -19.79 -9.93
C ILE A 225 2.15 -20.65 -9.76
N GLU A 226 2.07 -21.97 -9.88
CA GLU A 226 3.25 -22.87 -9.82
C GLU A 226 3.90 -23.15 -11.18
N LYS A 227 3.41 -22.53 -12.27
CA LYS A 227 3.96 -22.68 -13.63
C LYS A 227 5.11 -21.72 -13.89
#